data_AF-A0A078ACM5-F1
#
_entry.id   AF-A0A078ACM5-F1
#
_cell.length_a   1.000
_cell.length_b   1.000
_cell.length_c   1.000
_cell.angle_alpha   90.00
_cell.angle_beta   90.00
_cell.angle_gamma   90.00
#
_symmetry.space_group_name_H-M   'P 1'
#
loop_
_entity.id
_entity.type
_entity.pdbx_description
1 polymer ?
#
loop_
_entity_poly.entity_id
_entity_poly.type
_entity_poly.pdbx_seq_one_letter_code
_entity_poly.pdbx_strand_id
1 'polypeptide(L)'
;MARQMLTQKYQEEIKERKQIRQKQEEGLGKVKYLTNSHFQNIIAESNKYLKIEKQTKLKLKLDKLTVLKVVNSLIDFNRKLLKSQGIEENVDDYIFLNIKMNISSDYDQETPIQLKVPFPLFELEDNKTEVLLIVKEKPEIYIQMCEELNFLAIKEIKTVIQVKKDCQNGKGNVVKKYLNQFDMILIDDRLSSASVEKDLGGQGNLIKKRNFPIPVKINGLNTLEFKKVIQEASETVGLLLTGGNDFIVKCAKSESMTKKEIVKNVMQAALRAICLIIYSQKKIKNNGIKQIQLQTTKSMPLPIQDNDDLKQQTDE
;
A
#
# COMPACT_ATOMS: atom_id res chain seq x y z
N MET A 1 3.15 -16.13 -49.46
CA MET A 1 2.66 -15.08 -48.53
C MET A 1 2.20 -15.64 -47.18
N ALA A 2 1.24 -16.58 -47.08
CA ALA A 2 0.73 -17.07 -45.79
C ALA A 2 1.80 -17.67 -44.83
N ARG A 3 2.79 -18.42 -45.34
CA ARG A 3 3.91 -18.96 -44.54
C ARG A 3 4.84 -17.87 -43.96
N GLN A 4 5.06 -16.78 -44.69
CA GLN A 4 5.88 -15.65 -44.21
C GLN A 4 5.17 -14.88 -43.09
N MET A 5 3.85 -14.68 -43.19
CA MET A 5 3.06 -14.04 -42.14
C MET A 5 2.99 -14.87 -40.84
N LEU A 6 2.87 -16.20 -40.95
CA LEU A 6 2.93 -17.12 -39.80
C LEU A 6 4.28 -17.07 -39.07
N THR A 7 5.36 -16.93 -39.83
CA THR A 7 6.72 -16.86 -39.29
C THR A 7 6.97 -15.51 -38.57
N GLN A 8 6.45 -14.41 -39.10
CA GLN A 8 6.53 -13.09 -38.46
C GLN A 8 5.74 -13.03 -37.15
N LYS A 9 4.49 -13.49 -37.15
CA LYS A 9 3.65 -13.52 -35.95
C LYS A 9 4.29 -14.37 -34.83
N TYR A 10 4.88 -15.51 -35.18
CA TYR A 10 5.58 -16.37 -34.23
C TYR A 10 6.87 -15.72 -33.68
N GLN A 11 7.61 -14.98 -34.50
CA GLN A 11 8.79 -14.23 -34.06
C GLN A 11 8.44 -13.07 -33.13
N GLU A 12 7.34 -12.36 -33.41
CA GLU A 12 6.79 -11.32 -32.53
C GLU A 12 6.37 -11.91 -31.18
N GLU A 13 5.66 -13.04 -31.18
CA GLU A 13 5.24 -13.74 -29.96
C GLU A 13 6.44 -14.21 -29.12
N ILE A 14 7.52 -14.69 -29.77
CA ILE A 14 8.76 -15.06 -29.07
C ILE A 14 9.45 -13.81 -28.47
N LYS A 15 9.51 -12.70 -29.21
CA LYS A 15 10.10 -11.45 -28.70
C LYS A 15 9.31 -10.91 -27.52
N GLU A 16 7.98 -10.92 -27.61
CA GLU A 16 7.08 -10.50 -26.54
C GLU A 16 7.27 -11.38 -25.30
N ARG A 17 7.29 -12.71 -25.46
CA ARG A 17 7.59 -13.65 -24.36
C ARG A 17 8.96 -13.44 -23.73
N LYS A 18 9.99 -13.15 -24.53
CA LYS A 18 11.33 -12.83 -24.03
C LYS A 18 11.36 -11.51 -23.26
N GLN A 19 10.67 -10.48 -23.74
CA GLN A 19 10.54 -9.21 -23.02
C GLN A 19 9.74 -9.36 -21.71
N ILE A 20 8.66 -10.15 -21.72
CA ILE A 20 7.89 -10.47 -20.50
C ILE A 20 8.77 -11.24 -19.51
N ARG A 21 9.51 -12.27 -19.94
CA ARG A 21 10.45 -12.99 -19.08
C ARG A 21 11.53 -12.07 -18.52
N GLN A 22 12.12 -11.22 -19.36
CA GLN A 22 13.15 -10.29 -18.92
C GLN A 22 12.59 -9.30 -17.88
N LYS A 23 11.38 -8.75 -18.10
CA LYS A 23 10.69 -7.90 -17.12
C LYS A 23 10.32 -8.65 -15.83
N GLN A 24 9.96 -9.91 -15.92
CA GLN A 24 9.70 -10.78 -14.76
C GLN A 24 10.98 -11.12 -13.97
N GLU A 25 12.11 -11.28 -14.68
CA GLU A 25 13.42 -11.60 -14.11
C GLU A 25 14.15 -10.38 -13.53
N GLU A 26 13.93 -9.17 -14.07
CA GLU A 26 14.43 -7.92 -13.50
C GLU A 26 13.88 -7.61 -12.10
N GLY A 27 12.82 -8.32 -11.68
CA GLY A 27 12.27 -8.25 -10.33
C GLY A 27 11.80 -6.85 -9.95
N LEU A 28 11.64 -6.61 -8.65
CA LEU A 28 11.29 -5.28 -8.12
C LEU A 28 12.49 -4.32 -8.08
N GLY A 29 13.72 -4.79 -8.36
CA GLY A 29 14.96 -4.08 -8.01
C GLY A 29 15.21 -2.74 -8.71
N LYS A 30 14.39 -2.36 -9.70
CA LYS A 30 14.44 -1.05 -10.39
C LYS A 30 13.11 -0.30 -10.37
N VAL A 31 12.10 -0.85 -9.68
CA VAL A 31 10.74 -0.32 -9.71
C VAL A 31 10.62 0.79 -8.67
N LYS A 32 10.38 2.03 -9.13
CA LYS A 32 10.16 3.19 -8.25
C LYS A 32 8.91 3.05 -7.38
N TYR A 33 7.87 2.42 -7.94
CA TYR A 33 6.61 2.12 -7.29
C TYR A 33 5.90 0.96 -7.99
N LEU A 34 5.12 0.19 -7.24
CA LEU A 34 4.30 -0.88 -7.81
C LEU A 34 2.81 -0.53 -7.65
N THR A 35 2.19 -0.09 -8.75
CA THR A 35 0.73 0.07 -8.81
C THR A 35 0.04 -1.30 -8.88
N ASN A 36 -1.24 -1.36 -8.53
CA ASN A 36 -2.00 -2.61 -8.64
C ASN A 36 -2.04 -3.11 -10.10
N SER A 37 -2.19 -2.21 -11.09
CA SER A 37 -2.16 -2.57 -12.51
C SER A 37 -0.81 -3.16 -12.94
N HIS A 38 0.31 -2.57 -12.50
CA HIS A 38 1.64 -3.10 -12.73
C HIS A 38 1.81 -4.49 -12.10
N PHE A 39 1.36 -4.66 -10.85
CA PHE A 39 1.39 -5.95 -10.17
C PHE A 39 0.65 -7.04 -10.97
N GLN A 40 -0.57 -6.78 -11.43
CA GLN A 40 -1.36 -7.77 -12.20
C GLN A 40 -0.64 -8.16 -13.50
N ASN A 41 -0.12 -7.18 -14.23
CA ASN A 41 0.43 -7.40 -15.56
C ASN A 41 1.81 -8.08 -15.56
N ILE A 42 2.61 -7.91 -14.49
CA ILE A 42 4.02 -8.33 -14.48
C ILE A 42 4.31 -9.37 -13.41
N ILE A 43 3.72 -9.25 -12.23
CA ILE A 43 4.10 -10.07 -11.06
C ILE A 43 3.11 -11.21 -10.83
N ALA A 44 1.80 -10.94 -10.90
CA ALA A 44 0.76 -11.90 -10.50
C ALA A 44 0.82 -13.22 -11.27
N GLU A 45 1.14 -13.17 -12.56
CA GLU A 45 1.25 -14.35 -13.43
C GLU A 45 2.65 -14.99 -13.45
N SER A 46 3.62 -14.40 -12.74
CA SER A 46 4.98 -14.94 -12.73
C SER A 46 5.04 -16.28 -11.99
N ASN A 47 5.76 -17.25 -12.57
CA ASN A 47 5.97 -18.56 -11.93
C ASN A 47 6.59 -18.45 -10.53
N LYS A 48 7.46 -17.45 -10.30
CA LYS A 48 8.06 -17.18 -8.99
C LYS A 48 6.96 -16.78 -7.99
N TYR A 49 6.11 -15.81 -8.34
CA TYR A 49 5.04 -15.33 -7.46
C TYR A 49 4.02 -16.43 -7.16
N LEU A 50 3.57 -17.18 -8.18
CA LEU A 50 2.60 -18.27 -7.98
C LEU A 50 3.13 -19.37 -7.04
N LYS A 51 4.41 -19.73 -7.14
CA LYS A 51 5.06 -20.67 -6.22
C LYS A 51 5.09 -20.11 -4.79
N ILE A 52 5.46 -18.84 -4.63
CA ILE A 52 5.47 -18.16 -3.33
C ILE A 52 4.06 -18.13 -2.75
N GLU A 53 3.06 -17.72 -3.53
CA GLU A 53 1.67 -17.63 -3.07
C GLU A 53 1.14 -18.97 -2.60
N LYS A 54 1.38 -20.04 -3.36
CA LYS A 54 1.01 -21.40 -2.96
C LYS A 54 1.67 -21.81 -1.65
N GLN A 55 2.97 -21.57 -1.50
CA GLN A 55 3.70 -21.89 -0.27
C GLN A 55 3.25 -21.06 0.92
N THR A 56 3.01 -19.75 0.73
CA THR A 56 2.52 -18.84 1.76
C THR A 56 1.14 -19.25 2.22
N LYS A 57 0.21 -19.61 1.31
CA LYS A 57 -1.12 -20.12 1.68
C LYS A 57 -1.07 -21.37 2.56
N LEU A 58 -0.07 -22.24 2.37
CA LEU A 58 0.11 -23.45 3.18
C LEU A 58 0.73 -23.15 4.56
N LYS A 59 1.61 -22.16 4.65
CA LYS A 59 2.35 -21.81 5.88
C LYS A 59 1.65 -20.77 6.74
N LEU A 60 0.89 -19.86 6.13
CA LEU A 60 0.16 -18.78 6.80
C LEU A 60 -1.10 -19.35 7.46
N LYS A 61 -1.02 -19.65 8.75
CA LYS A 61 -2.11 -20.20 9.55
C LYS A 61 -2.77 -19.10 10.37
N LEU A 62 -3.43 -18.16 9.71
CA LEU A 62 -4.23 -17.15 10.39
C LEU A 62 -5.62 -17.72 10.72
N ASP A 63 -5.91 -17.87 12.01
CA ASP A 63 -7.24 -18.26 12.48
C ASP A 63 -8.20 -17.06 12.49
N LYS A 64 -9.33 -17.18 11.77
CA LYS A 64 -10.32 -16.11 11.64
C LYS A 64 -10.91 -15.70 12.98
N LEU A 65 -11.10 -16.65 13.91
CA LEU A 65 -11.66 -16.36 15.23
C LEU A 65 -10.68 -15.56 16.09
N THR A 66 -9.40 -15.90 16.02
CA THR A 66 -8.33 -15.16 16.69
C THR A 66 -8.20 -13.74 16.14
N VAL A 67 -8.21 -13.57 14.82
CA VAL A 67 -8.22 -12.24 14.19
C VAL A 67 -9.45 -11.44 14.65
N LEU A 68 -10.64 -12.04 14.64
CA LEU A 68 -11.87 -11.39 15.08
C LEU A 68 -11.82 -10.96 16.56
N LYS A 69 -11.28 -11.81 17.44
CA LYS A 69 -11.08 -11.48 18.86
C LYS A 69 -10.18 -10.26 19.02
N VAL A 70 -9.04 -10.25 18.34
CA VAL A 70 -8.10 -9.11 18.39
C VAL A 70 -8.75 -7.85 17.82
N VAL A 71 -9.45 -7.93 16.69
CA VAL A 71 -10.19 -6.79 16.11
C VAL A 71 -11.21 -6.23 17.10
N ASN A 72 -11.98 -7.09 17.79
CA ASN A 72 -12.91 -6.64 18.82
C ASN A 72 -12.19 -5.89 19.95
N SER A 73 -11.10 -6.46 20.46
CA SER A 73 -10.32 -5.83 21.53
C SER A 73 -9.77 -4.45 21.12
N LEU A 74 -9.33 -4.30 19.87
CA LEU A 74 -8.83 -3.01 19.35
C LEU A 74 -9.96 -1.98 19.22
N ILE A 75 -11.13 -2.37 18.71
CA ILE A 75 -12.30 -1.49 18.61
C ILE A 75 -12.76 -1.06 20.02
N ASP A 76 -12.88 -2.00 20.95
CA ASP A 76 -13.29 -1.73 22.33
C ASP A 76 -12.28 -0.83 23.05
N PHE A 77 -10.98 -1.02 22.81
CA PHE A 77 -9.93 -0.13 23.31
C PHE A 77 -10.09 1.28 22.76
N ASN A 78 -10.28 1.44 21.45
CA ASN A 78 -10.44 2.76 20.82
C ASN A 78 -11.67 3.50 21.38
N ARG A 79 -12.80 2.80 21.48
CA ARG A 79 -14.04 3.35 22.09
C ARG A 79 -13.83 3.80 23.53
N LYS A 80 -13.12 3.00 24.35
CA LYS A 80 -12.79 3.38 25.74
C LYS A 80 -11.87 4.60 25.80
N LEU A 81 -10.88 4.67 24.92
CA LEU A 81 -9.95 5.78 24.83
C LEU A 81 -10.66 7.09 24.44
N LEU A 82 -11.54 7.05 23.43
CA LEU A 82 -12.33 8.20 23.01
C LEU A 82 -13.26 8.68 24.13
N LYS A 83 -13.97 7.76 24.81
CA LYS A 83 -14.80 8.09 25.97
C LYS A 83 -14.00 8.75 27.09
N SER A 84 -12.79 8.26 27.38
CA SER A 84 -11.91 8.88 28.39
C SER A 84 -11.44 10.30 28.02
N GLN A 85 -11.51 10.65 26.73
CA GLN A 85 -11.17 11.97 26.19
C GLN A 85 -12.40 12.88 26.03
N GLY A 86 -13.58 12.44 26.50
CA GLY A 86 -14.82 13.20 26.34
C GLY A 86 -15.35 13.25 24.91
N ILE A 87 -14.87 12.36 24.03
CA ILE A 87 -15.35 12.25 22.64
C ILE A 87 -16.48 11.21 22.64
N GLU A 88 -17.72 11.69 22.50
CA GLU A 88 -18.91 10.84 22.49
C GLU A 88 -19.16 10.17 21.13
N GLU A 89 -18.63 10.76 20.05
CA GLU A 89 -18.79 10.24 18.70
C GLU A 89 -17.89 9.02 18.46
N ASN A 90 -18.41 8.07 17.67
CA ASN A 90 -17.64 6.94 17.16
C ASN A 90 -16.70 7.44 16.07
N VAL A 91 -15.54 7.95 16.48
CA VAL A 91 -14.48 8.40 15.56
C VAL A 91 -13.67 7.20 15.08
N ASP A 92 -13.48 7.11 13.77
CA ASP A 92 -12.62 6.08 13.17
C ASP A 92 -11.16 6.24 13.59
N ASP A 93 -10.53 5.11 13.96
CA ASP A 93 -9.08 4.94 13.91
C ASP A 93 -8.75 3.87 12.86
N TYR A 94 -7.52 3.92 12.34
CA TYR A 94 -7.03 2.93 11.40
C TYR A 94 -6.53 1.68 12.13
N ILE A 95 -6.86 0.50 11.62
CA ILE A 95 -6.28 -0.76 12.05
C ILE A 95 -5.11 -1.10 11.12
N PHE A 96 -3.92 -1.22 11.72
CA PHE A 96 -2.68 -1.56 11.05
C PHE A 96 -2.31 -3.01 11.31
N LEU A 97 -1.89 -3.68 10.23
CA LEU A 97 -1.27 -4.99 10.25
C LEU A 97 0.25 -4.83 10.26
N ASN A 98 0.90 -5.33 11.29
CA ASN A 98 2.35 -5.38 11.38
C ASN A 98 2.83 -6.80 11.09
N ILE A 99 3.74 -6.93 10.15
CA ILE A 99 4.34 -8.20 9.74
C ILE A 99 5.82 -8.13 10.06
N LYS A 100 6.28 -9.04 10.91
CA LYS A 100 7.68 -9.20 11.25
C LYS A 100 8.23 -10.46 10.59
N MET A 101 9.31 -10.33 9.84
CA MET A 101 10.02 -11.43 9.20
C MET A 101 11.19 -11.91 10.08
N ASN A 102 11.58 -13.16 9.94
CA ASN A 102 12.74 -13.70 10.65
C ASN A 102 14.06 -13.11 10.16
N ILE A 103 14.17 -12.85 8.85
CA ILE A 103 15.36 -12.30 8.22
C ILE A 103 14.98 -10.98 7.56
N SER A 104 15.83 -9.97 7.75
CA SER A 104 15.71 -8.70 7.05
C SER A 104 15.64 -8.91 5.54
N SER A 105 14.73 -8.19 4.91
CA SER A 105 14.67 -8.02 3.46
C SER A 105 15.99 -7.41 2.98
N ASP A 106 16.55 -8.02 1.93
CA ASP A 106 17.74 -7.56 1.20
C ASP A 106 17.38 -6.56 0.09
N TYR A 107 16.25 -5.88 0.26
CA TYR A 107 15.71 -4.91 -0.67
C TYR A 107 16.32 -3.53 -0.38
N ASP A 108 17.07 -3.02 -1.34
CA ASP A 108 17.97 -1.88 -1.14
C ASP A 108 17.27 -0.51 -1.24
N GLN A 109 16.04 -0.47 -1.77
CA GLN A 109 15.29 0.77 -2.03
C GLN A 109 13.98 0.79 -1.27
N GLU A 110 13.52 1.97 -0.85
CA GLU A 110 12.16 2.11 -0.36
C GLU A 110 11.19 2.20 -1.54
N THR A 111 10.29 1.23 -1.67
CA THR A 111 9.33 1.16 -2.79
C THR A 111 7.90 1.10 -2.26
N PRO A 112 7.10 2.16 -2.48
CA PRO A 112 5.66 2.13 -2.26
C PRO A 112 4.97 1.10 -3.16
N ILE A 113 4.13 0.27 -2.55
CA ILE A 113 3.33 -0.74 -3.24
C ILE A 113 1.85 -0.54 -2.91
N GLN A 114 1.02 -0.61 -3.94
CA GLN A 114 -0.44 -0.71 -3.80
C GLN A 114 -0.86 -2.17 -3.64
N LEU A 115 -1.54 -2.47 -2.55
CA LEU A 115 -2.19 -3.74 -2.29
C LEU A 115 -3.70 -3.56 -2.43
N LYS A 116 -4.32 -4.18 -3.43
CA LYS A 116 -5.78 -4.23 -3.47
C LYS A 116 -6.32 -4.95 -2.24
N VAL A 117 -7.39 -4.44 -1.65
CA VAL A 117 -8.12 -5.11 -0.55
C VAL A 117 -9.55 -5.44 -0.99
N PRO A 118 -10.19 -6.46 -0.38
CA PRO A 118 -11.57 -6.82 -0.73
C PRO A 118 -12.59 -5.71 -0.45
N PHE A 119 -12.39 -4.93 0.62
CA PHE A 119 -13.26 -3.81 1.01
C PHE A 119 -12.40 -2.53 1.08
N PRO A 120 -12.67 -1.53 0.23
CA PRO A 120 -11.92 -0.27 0.23
C PRO A 120 -11.96 0.44 1.59
N LEU A 121 -10.86 1.10 1.96
CA LEU A 121 -10.79 1.94 3.17
C LEU A 121 -11.22 3.38 2.89
N PHE A 122 -11.14 3.77 1.61
CA PHE A 122 -11.33 5.12 1.13
C PHE A 122 -12.55 5.12 0.22
N GLU A 123 -13.62 5.78 0.67
CA GLU A 123 -14.84 5.99 -0.11
C GLU A 123 -14.77 7.39 -0.71
N LEU A 124 -14.67 7.46 -2.04
CA LEU A 124 -14.53 8.74 -2.75
C LEU A 124 -15.88 9.39 -3.08
N GLU A 125 -16.98 8.64 -3.04
CA GLU A 125 -18.31 9.11 -3.45
C GLU A 125 -19.04 9.89 -2.34
N ASP A 126 -18.76 9.58 -1.07
CA ASP A 126 -19.50 10.10 0.08
C ASP A 126 -18.86 11.34 0.75
N ASN A 127 -17.81 11.93 0.17
CA ASN A 127 -17.02 13.01 0.79
C ASN A 127 -16.39 12.70 2.16
N LYS A 128 -16.45 11.44 2.59
CA LYS A 128 -15.86 10.97 3.86
C LYS A 128 -14.35 10.79 3.79
N THR A 129 -13.78 10.83 2.60
CA THR A 129 -12.33 10.72 2.37
C THR A 129 -11.81 12.05 1.84
N GLU A 130 -10.89 12.66 2.58
CA GLU A 130 -10.17 13.83 2.08
C GLU A 130 -8.88 13.41 1.38
N VAL A 131 -8.78 13.75 0.09
CA VAL A 131 -7.64 13.38 -0.76
C VAL A 131 -6.82 14.61 -1.15
N LEU A 132 -5.51 14.51 -0.96
CA LEU A 132 -4.51 15.42 -1.56
C LEU A 132 -3.90 14.74 -2.79
N LEU A 133 -3.96 15.40 -3.95
CA LEU A 133 -3.27 14.95 -5.16
C LEU A 133 -2.02 15.80 -5.41
N ILE A 134 -0.85 15.17 -5.36
CA ILE A 134 0.43 15.80 -5.66
C ILE A 134 0.80 15.53 -7.13
N VAL A 135 0.82 16.57 -7.95
CA VAL A 135 1.11 16.47 -9.39
C VAL A 135 2.49 17.02 -9.74
N LYS A 136 3.06 16.59 -10.87
CA LYS A 136 4.35 17.12 -11.30
C LYS A 136 4.24 18.57 -11.79
N GLU A 137 3.23 18.88 -12.58
CA GLU A 137 3.03 20.17 -13.25
C GLU A 137 1.56 20.36 -13.63
N LYS A 138 1.17 21.63 -13.89
CA LYS A 138 -0.15 22.04 -14.38
C LYS A 138 -1.34 21.52 -13.54
N PRO A 139 -1.41 21.84 -12.24
CA PRO A 139 -2.52 21.42 -11.38
C PRO A 139 -3.89 21.86 -11.92
N GLU A 140 -3.96 22.96 -12.67
CA GLU A 140 -5.18 23.54 -13.22
C GLU A 140 -5.95 22.55 -14.12
N ILE A 141 -5.23 21.71 -14.89
CA ILE A 141 -5.84 20.69 -15.74
C ILE A 141 -6.61 19.66 -14.90
N TYR A 142 -6.01 19.20 -13.81
CA TYR A 142 -6.62 18.19 -12.95
C TYR A 142 -7.72 18.78 -12.07
N ILE A 143 -7.62 20.06 -11.71
CA ILE A 143 -8.70 20.80 -11.04
C ILE A 143 -9.94 20.82 -11.94
N GLN A 144 -9.77 21.20 -13.22
CA GLN A 144 -10.87 21.19 -14.18
C GLN A 144 -11.49 19.78 -14.35
N MET A 145 -10.66 18.74 -14.45
CA MET A 145 -11.16 17.35 -14.51
C MET A 145 -11.96 16.97 -13.26
N CYS A 146 -11.52 17.36 -12.07
CA CYS A 146 -12.26 17.13 -10.84
C CYS A 146 -13.59 17.89 -10.80
N GLU A 147 -13.63 19.13 -11.29
CA GLU A 147 -14.86 19.93 -11.40
C GLU A 147 -15.85 19.28 -12.38
N GLU A 148 -15.40 18.87 -13.56
CA GLU A 148 -16.22 18.17 -14.57
C GLU A 148 -16.83 16.86 -14.03
N LEU A 149 -16.07 16.14 -13.19
CA LEU A 149 -16.49 14.88 -12.59
C LEU A 149 -17.29 15.06 -11.29
N ASN A 150 -17.42 16.28 -10.78
CA ASN A 150 -17.90 16.58 -9.44
C ASN A 150 -17.18 15.75 -8.36
N PHE A 151 -15.85 15.67 -8.45
CA PHE A 151 -15.04 14.79 -7.62
C PHE A 151 -14.63 15.46 -6.31
N LEU A 152 -15.61 15.57 -5.42
CA LEU A 152 -15.54 16.34 -4.19
C LEU A 152 -14.55 15.79 -3.13
N ALA A 153 -14.12 14.53 -3.25
CA ALA A 153 -13.13 13.90 -2.36
C ALA A 153 -11.71 14.47 -2.55
N ILE A 154 -11.34 14.92 -3.75
CA ILE A 154 -10.05 15.57 -3.99
C ILE A 154 -10.15 17.03 -3.53
N LYS A 155 -9.73 17.29 -2.30
CA LYS A 155 -9.82 18.63 -1.68
C LYS A 155 -8.72 19.56 -2.14
N GLU A 156 -7.52 19.03 -2.39
CA GLU A 156 -6.37 19.83 -2.82
C GLU A 156 -5.61 19.12 -3.95
N ILE A 157 -5.20 19.92 -4.94
CA ILE A 157 -4.30 19.49 -6.03
C ILE A 157 -3.11 20.45 -6.03
N LYS A 158 -1.91 19.92 -5.77
CA LYS A 158 -0.71 20.75 -5.60
C LYS A 158 0.49 20.16 -6.30
N THR A 159 1.40 21.02 -6.73
CA THR A 159 2.75 20.61 -7.11
C THR A 159 3.63 20.39 -5.88
N VAL A 160 4.69 19.60 -6.02
CA VAL A 160 5.70 19.41 -4.96
C VAL A 160 6.25 20.76 -4.46
N ILE A 161 6.43 21.72 -5.37
CA ILE A 161 6.92 23.07 -5.04
C ILE A 161 5.91 23.84 -4.16
N GLN A 162 4.61 23.73 -4.46
CA GLN A 162 3.57 24.36 -3.63
C GLN A 162 3.52 23.73 -2.24
N VAL A 163 3.52 22.40 -2.14
CA VAL A 163 3.58 21.69 -0.85
C VAL A 163 4.83 22.10 -0.07
N LYS A 164 5.98 22.25 -0.74
CA LYS A 164 7.23 22.71 -0.12
C LYS A 164 7.13 24.12 0.43
N LYS A 165 6.59 25.07 -0.34
CA LYS A 165 6.40 26.46 0.09
C LYS A 165 5.49 26.54 1.31
N ASP A 166 4.41 25.78 1.31
CA ASP A 166 3.51 25.67 2.47
C ASP A 166 4.26 25.16 3.70
N CYS A 167 5.21 24.23 3.49
CA CYS A 167 6.04 23.69 4.56
C CYS A 167 7.13 24.62 5.07
N GLN A 168 7.63 25.53 4.24
CA GLN A 168 8.66 26.51 4.62
C GLN A 168 8.11 27.70 5.40
N ASN A 169 6.83 28.04 5.22
CA ASN A 169 6.22 29.24 5.78
C ASN A 169 5.61 29.06 7.19
N GLY A 170 5.67 27.86 7.78
CA GLY A 170 5.03 27.54 9.06
C GLY A 170 6.02 27.13 10.16
N LYS A 171 5.92 27.78 11.33
CA LYS A 171 6.52 27.32 12.59
C LYS A 171 5.99 25.91 12.90
N GLY A 172 6.79 24.87 12.64
CA GLY A 172 6.50 23.48 13.00
C GLY A 172 5.86 22.65 11.88
N ASN A 173 6.57 21.60 11.45
CA ASN A 173 6.13 20.37 10.79
C ASN A 173 4.80 20.40 9.99
N VAL A 174 4.64 21.34 9.05
CA VAL A 174 3.49 21.42 8.13
C VAL A 174 3.27 20.12 7.35
N VAL A 175 4.34 19.36 7.11
CA VAL A 175 4.24 18.01 6.55
C VAL A 175 3.40 17.09 7.45
N LYS A 176 3.56 17.17 8.77
CA LYS A 176 2.71 16.46 9.74
C LYS A 176 1.27 16.95 9.66
N LYS A 177 1.03 18.24 9.36
CA LYS A 177 -0.31 18.77 9.11
C LYS A 177 -0.92 18.10 7.88
N TYR A 178 -0.23 18.05 6.74
CA TYR A 178 -0.72 17.35 5.55
C TYR A 178 -0.96 15.85 5.80
N LEU A 179 -0.04 15.15 6.47
CA LEU A 179 -0.20 13.73 6.81
C LEU A 179 -1.37 13.45 7.77
N ASN A 180 -1.81 14.44 8.54
CA ASN A 180 -2.91 14.32 9.49
C ASN A 180 -4.23 14.91 8.96
N GLN A 181 -4.16 15.81 7.98
CA GLN A 181 -5.33 16.49 7.41
C GLN A 181 -6.01 15.60 6.37
N PHE A 182 -5.24 14.89 5.55
CA PHE A 182 -5.79 14.08 4.47
C PHE A 182 -5.79 12.60 4.86
N ASP A 183 -6.88 11.90 4.54
CA ASP A 183 -6.99 10.45 4.70
C ASP A 183 -6.08 9.70 3.72
N MET A 184 -5.96 10.26 2.51
CA MET A 184 -5.24 9.69 1.39
C MET A 184 -4.41 10.77 0.70
N ILE A 185 -3.16 10.44 0.40
CA ILE A 185 -2.29 11.28 -0.42
C ILE A 185 -1.98 10.50 -1.68
N LEU A 186 -2.27 11.08 -2.83
CA LEU A 186 -1.96 10.54 -4.14
C LEU A 186 -0.78 11.30 -4.73
N ILE A 187 0.06 10.63 -5.52
CA ILE A 187 1.19 11.27 -6.19
C ILE A 187 1.33 10.84 -7.64
N ASP A 188 1.55 11.78 -8.54
CA ASP A 188 1.87 11.51 -9.94
C ASP A 188 3.10 10.60 -10.03
N ASP A 189 2.96 9.49 -10.74
CA ASP A 189 3.96 8.45 -10.91
C ASP A 189 5.26 8.94 -11.61
N ARG A 190 5.22 10.11 -12.25
CA ARG A 190 6.42 10.77 -12.78
C ARG A 190 7.31 11.37 -11.70
N LEU A 191 6.77 11.59 -10.51
CA LEU A 191 7.51 12.07 -9.35
C LEU A 191 8.19 10.90 -8.63
N SER A 192 9.49 11.04 -8.38
CA SER A 192 10.22 10.07 -7.55
C SER A 192 9.92 10.34 -6.08
N SER A 193 9.49 9.32 -5.34
CA SER A 193 9.31 9.38 -3.88
C SER A 193 10.53 9.98 -3.17
N ALA A 194 11.74 9.56 -3.54
CA ALA A 194 12.98 10.11 -2.97
C ALA A 194 13.23 11.60 -3.31
N SER A 195 12.83 12.05 -4.52
CA SER A 195 12.93 13.47 -4.89
C SER A 195 11.94 14.30 -4.08
N VAL A 196 10.72 13.80 -3.94
CA VAL A 196 9.63 14.46 -3.23
C VAL A 196 9.98 14.63 -1.75
N GLU A 197 10.55 13.61 -1.11
CA GLU A 197 11.05 13.73 0.27
C GLU A 197 12.17 14.76 0.41
N LYS A 198 13.15 14.72 -0.50
CA LYS A 198 14.26 15.68 -0.50
C LYS A 198 13.74 17.10 -0.67
N ASP A 199 12.78 17.30 -1.56
CA ASP A 199 12.16 18.58 -1.81
C ASP A 199 11.36 19.07 -0.60
N LEU A 200 10.81 18.17 0.21
CA LEU A 200 9.94 18.46 1.35
C LEU A 200 10.68 18.45 2.70
N GLY A 201 12.00 18.65 2.67
CA GLY A 201 12.80 18.98 3.84
C GLY A 201 13.53 17.83 4.51
N GLY A 202 13.73 16.70 3.81
CA GLY A 202 14.60 15.59 4.26
C GLY A 202 13.88 14.23 4.33
N GLN A 203 14.68 13.17 4.52
CA GLN A 203 14.20 11.79 4.66
C GLN A 203 13.23 11.66 5.85
N GLY A 204 12.06 11.05 5.63
CA GLY A 204 11.14 10.67 6.71
C GLY A 204 10.03 11.68 7.05
N ASN A 205 9.93 12.79 6.32
CA ASN A 205 8.85 13.76 6.53
C ASN A 205 7.52 13.27 5.93
N LEU A 206 7.52 12.75 4.69
CA LEU A 206 6.31 12.27 4.00
C LEU A 206 6.20 10.76 3.88
N ILE A 207 7.33 10.04 3.82
CA ILE A 207 7.32 8.60 3.74
C ILE A 207 7.57 8.06 5.14
N LYS A 208 6.51 7.58 5.76
CA LYS A 208 6.57 6.81 6.99
C LYS A 208 5.94 5.46 6.72
N LYS A 209 6.38 4.42 7.43
CA LYS A 209 5.83 3.05 7.26
C LYS A 209 4.29 2.98 7.31
N ARG A 210 3.64 3.88 8.05
CA ARG A 210 2.18 3.94 8.22
C ARG A 210 1.46 4.91 7.26
N ASN A 211 2.18 5.89 6.71
CA ASN A 211 1.59 6.91 5.84
C ASN A 211 2.63 7.36 4.81
N PHE A 212 2.29 7.18 3.54
CA PHE A 212 3.11 7.61 2.41
C PHE A 212 2.20 7.82 1.18
N PRO A 213 2.59 8.70 0.25
CA PRO A 213 1.80 8.96 -0.95
C PRO A 213 1.64 7.72 -1.84
N ILE A 214 0.41 7.48 -2.31
CA ILE A 214 0.06 6.38 -3.20
C ILE A 214 0.28 6.84 -4.65
N PRO A 215 1.12 6.13 -5.44
CA PRO A 215 1.49 6.55 -6.78
C PRO A 215 0.37 6.27 -7.80
N VAL A 216 0.05 7.25 -8.64
CA VAL A 216 -1.00 7.17 -9.66
C VAL A 216 -0.50 7.71 -11.00
N LYS A 217 -0.74 6.94 -12.07
CA LYS A 217 -0.38 7.35 -13.42
C LYS A 217 -1.50 8.20 -14.01
N ILE A 218 -1.34 9.52 -13.98
CA ILE A 218 -2.38 10.47 -14.41
C ILE A 218 -2.01 11.26 -15.66
N ASN A 219 -0.75 11.21 -16.08
CA ASN A 219 -0.26 12.00 -17.21
C ASN A 219 -0.83 11.52 -18.56
N GLY A 220 -1.40 12.46 -19.32
CA GLY A 220 -1.94 12.21 -20.65
C GLY A 220 -3.27 11.47 -20.67
N LEU A 221 -3.92 11.32 -19.51
CA LEU A 221 -5.25 10.73 -19.42
C LEU A 221 -6.34 11.73 -19.79
N ASN A 222 -7.45 11.22 -20.35
CA ASN A 222 -8.69 11.98 -20.42
C ASN A 222 -9.45 11.94 -19.08
N THR A 223 -10.53 12.74 -18.96
CA THR A 223 -11.32 12.88 -17.73
C THR A 223 -11.87 11.53 -17.20
N LEU A 224 -12.34 10.63 -18.07
CA LEU A 224 -12.88 9.33 -17.64
C LEU A 224 -11.78 8.36 -17.19
N GLU A 225 -10.65 8.36 -17.88
CA GLU A 225 -9.47 7.56 -17.50
C GLU A 225 -8.88 8.05 -16.17
N PHE A 226 -8.82 9.36 -15.97
CA PHE A 226 -8.42 9.97 -14.71
C PHE A 226 -9.31 9.48 -13.57
N LYS A 227 -10.65 9.56 -13.72
CA LYS A 227 -11.60 9.03 -12.72
C LYS A 227 -11.30 7.58 -12.35
N LYS A 228 -11.12 6.73 -13.36
CA LYS A 228 -10.87 5.31 -13.18
C LYS A 228 -9.59 5.06 -12.38
N VAL A 229 -8.49 5.74 -12.72
CA VAL A 229 -7.21 5.57 -12.02
C VAL A 229 -7.31 6.00 -10.55
N ILE A 230 -8.02 7.08 -10.25
CA ILE A 230 -8.18 7.53 -8.86
C ILE A 230 -9.08 6.57 -8.07
N GLN A 231 -10.19 6.11 -8.66
CA GLN A 231 -11.07 5.11 -8.04
C GLN A 231 -10.32 3.80 -7.77
N GLU A 232 -9.52 3.31 -8.73
CA GLU A 232 -8.68 2.14 -8.54
C GLU A 232 -7.68 2.33 -7.38
N ALA A 233 -7.12 3.52 -7.23
CA ALA A 233 -6.22 3.82 -6.12
C ALA A 233 -6.93 3.74 -4.76
N SER A 234 -8.18 4.20 -4.64
CA SER A 234 -8.96 4.12 -3.39
C SER A 234 -9.30 2.69 -2.95
N GLU A 235 -9.31 1.74 -3.88
CA GLU A 235 -9.51 0.31 -3.59
C GLU A 235 -8.24 -0.38 -3.08
N THR A 236 -7.15 0.37 -2.93
CA THR A 236 -5.85 -0.16 -2.53
C THR A 236 -5.38 0.42 -1.21
N VAL A 237 -4.50 -0.31 -0.54
CA VAL A 237 -3.78 0.13 0.64
C VAL A 237 -2.29 0.12 0.38
N GLY A 238 -1.55 0.98 1.07
CA GLY A 238 -0.10 1.06 0.94
C GLY A 238 0.64 -0.03 1.72
N LEU A 239 1.62 -0.67 1.08
CA LEU A 239 2.77 -1.32 1.71
C LEU A 239 4.06 -0.64 1.27
N LEU A 240 4.87 -0.17 2.22
CA LEU A 240 6.22 0.31 1.90
C LEU A 240 7.19 -0.87 2.01
N LEU A 241 7.74 -1.32 0.88
CA LEU A 241 8.86 -2.25 0.91
C LEU A 241 10.14 -1.48 1.26
N THR A 242 10.85 -1.93 2.27
CA THR A 242 12.12 -1.36 2.70
C THR A 242 13.11 -2.49 3.00
N GLY A 243 14.38 -2.12 3.18
CA GLY A 243 15.32 -2.97 3.91
C GLY A 243 14.84 -3.18 5.36
N GLY A 244 15.14 -4.34 5.93
CA GLY A 244 14.72 -4.70 7.29
C GLY A 244 13.61 -5.74 7.37
N ASN A 245 13.12 -6.02 8.57
CA ASN A 245 12.23 -7.15 8.84
C ASN A 245 10.82 -6.76 9.32
N ASP A 246 10.54 -5.47 9.54
CA ASP A 246 9.26 -4.99 10.06
C ASP A 246 8.51 -4.18 9.00
N PHE A 247 7.33 -4.67 8.61
CA PHE A 247 6.46 -4.10 7.59
C PHE A 247 5.10 -3.75 8.19
N ILE A 248 4.46 -2.69 7.69
CA ILE A 248 3.16 -2.23 8.19
C ILE A 248 2.23 -1.97 7.01
N VAL A 249 0.97 -2.41 7.15
CA VAL A 249 -0.10 -2.20 6.16
C VAL A 249 -1.35 -1.66 6.86
N LYS A 250 -1.89 -0.55 6.37
CA LYS A 250 -3.19 -0.02 6.82
C LYS A 250 -4.30 -0.91 6.24
N CYS A 251 -5.09 -1.60 7.07
CA CYS A 251 -6.00 -2.67 6.59
C CYS A 251 -7.48 -2.36 6.74
N ALA A 252 -7.87 -1.49 7.68
CA ALA A 252 -9.27 -1.16 7.90
C ALA A 252 -9.45 0.15 8.70
N LYS A 253 -10.69 0.62 8.77
CA LYS A 253 -11.19 1.62 9.73
C LYS A 253 -12.00 0.93 10.83
N SER A 254 -11.93 1.42 12.07
CA SER A 254 -12.46 0.72 13.25
C SER A 254 -13.99 0.73 13.36
N GLU A 255 -14.64 1.81 12.94
CA GLU A 255 -16.09 2.05 13.13
C GLU A 255 -16.84 2.04 11.78
N SER A 256 -16.26 2.60 10.72
CA SER A 256 -16.90 2.64 9.39
C SER A 256 -16.94 1.30 8.65
N MET A 257 -16.26 0.26 9.15
CA MET A 257 -16.25 -1.06 8.53
C MET A 257 -16.84 -2.11 9.46
N THR A 258 -17.60 -3.05 8.92
CA THR A 258 -18.08 -4.18 9.72
C THR A 258 -16.93 -5.09 10.10
N LYS A 259 -17.01 -5.71 11.28
CA LYS A 259 -16.00 -6.66 11.78
C LYS A 259 -15.65 -7.78 10.77
N LYS A 260 -16.64 -8.22 9.99
CA LYS A 260 -16.46 -9.23 8.94
C LYS A 260 -15.60 -8.72 7.78
N GLU A 261 -15.79 -7.47 7.38
CA GLU A 261 -14.99 -6.81 6.34
C GLU A 261 -13.56 -6.58 6.82
N ILE A 262 -13.40 -6.10 8.07
CA ILE A 262 -12.10 -5.91 8.70
C ILE A 262 -11.30 -7.21 8.70
N VAL A 263 -11.90 -8.32 9.18
CA VAL A 263 -11.23 -9.62 9.21
C VAL A 263 -10.84 -10.08 7.80
N LYS A 264 -11.71 -9.92 6.80
CA LYS A 264 -11.39 -10.28 5.41
C LYS A 264 -10.25 -9.44 4.84
N ASN A 265 -10.25 -8.13 5.10
CA ASN A 265 -9.16 -7.25 4.68
C ASN A 265 -7.84 -7.64 5.32
N VAL A 266 -7.81 -7.86 6.64
CA VAL A 266 -6.59 -8.27 7.36
C VAL A 266 -6.02 -9.56 6.78
N MET A 267 -6.85 -10.59 6.59
CA MET A 267 -6.44 -11.88 6.05
C MET A 267 -5.85 -11.75 4.64
N GLN A 268 -6.52 -11.00 3.78
CA GLN A 268 -6.08 -10.81 2.39
C GLN A 268 -4.83 -9.93 2.30
N ALA A 269 -4.76 -8.86 3.10
CA ALA A 269 -3.60 -7.97 3.18
C ALA A 269 -2.37 -8.71 3.69
N ALA A 270 -2.51 -9.55 4.73
CA ALA A 270 -1.42 -10.38 5.24
C ALA A 270 -0.85 -11.29 4.16
N LEU A 271 -1.72 -12.06 3.49
CA LEU A 271 -1.30 -12.95 2.42
C LEU A 271 -0.57 -12.19 1.29
N ARG A 272 -1.18 -11.11 0.77
CA ARG A 272 -0.60 -10.34 -0.34
C ARG A 272 0.72 -9.68 0.04
N ALA A 273 0.78 -9.05 1.21
CA ALA A 273 1.99 -8.39 1.70
C ALA A 273 3.14 -9.37 1.88
N ILE A 274 2.90 -10.53 2.53
CA ILE A 274 3.93 -11.55 2.74
C ILE A 274 4.44 -12.10 1.40
N CYS A 275 3.54 -12.40 0.47
CA CYS A 275 3.94 -12.85 -0.86
C CYS A 275 4.85 -11.84 -1.57
N LEU A 276 4.53 -10.55 -1.47
CA LEU A 276 5.32 -9.49 -2.10
C LEU A 276 6.67 -9.27 -1.40
N ILE A 277 6.70 -9.30 -0.06
CA ILE A 277 7.93 -9.20 0.74
C ILE A 277 8.88 -10.35 0.41
N ILE A 278 8.37 -11.57 0.24
CA ILE A 278 9.19 -12.73 -0.16
C ILE A 278 9.60 -12.62 -1.63
N TYR A 279 8.69 -12.18 -2.51
CA TYR A 279 8.97 -12.02 -3.93
C TYR A 279 10.08 -10.99 -4.20
N SER A 280 10.13 -9.92 -3.42
CA SER A 280 11.12 -8.85 -3.54
C SER A 280 12.54 -9.26 -3.13
N GLN A 281 12.70 -10.40 -2.44
CA GLN A 281 14.01 -10.85 -1.97
C GLN A 281 14.84 -11.47 -3.10
N LYS A 282 16.14 -11.18 -3.11
CA LYS A 282 17.08 -11.74 -4.13
C LYS A 282 17.27 -13.23 -3.89
N LYS A 283 17.44 -13.62 -2.63
CA LYS A 283 17.46 -15.03 -2.21
C LYS A 283 16.14 -15.34 -1.52
N ILE A 284 15.39 -16.31 -2.05
CA ILE A 284 14.30 -16.95 -1.33
C ILE A 284 14.94 -17.82 -0.24
N LYS A 285 15.50 -17.18 0.79
CA LYS A 285 15.81 -17.88 2.04
C LYS A 285 14.47 -18.33 2.61
N ASN A 286 14.46 -19.33 3.49
CA ASN A 286 13.28 -19.71 4.27
C ASN A 286 12.90 -18.54 5.20
N ASN A 287 12.46 -17.41 4.64
CA ASN A 287 12.17 -16.19 5.35
C ASN A 287 10.79 -16.37 5.96
N GLY A 288 10.79 -17.07 7.09
CA GLY A 288 9.61 -17.31 7.88
C GLY A 288 9.06 -15.99 8.40
N ILE A 289 7.75 -15.95 8.53
CA ILE A 289 7.07 -14.95 9.33
C ILE A 289 7.51 -15.20 10.77
N LYS A 290 8.04 -14.19 11.45
CA LYS A 290 8.29 -14.25 12.89
C LYS A 290 6.97 -14.09 13.63
N GLN A 291 6.27 -13.00 13.32
CA GLN A 291 5.09 -12.57 14.05
C GLN A 291 4.20 -11.71 13.15
N ILE A 292 2.89 -11.79 13.38
CA ILE A 292 1.88 -10.92 12.79
C ILE A 292 1.05 -10.33 13.91
N GLN A 293 0.91 -9.01 13.92
CA GLN A 293 0.19 -8.27 14.96
C GLN A 293 -0.78 -7.27 14.34
N LEU A 294 -1.82 -6.92 15.09
CA LEU A 294 -2.72 -5.82 14.77
C LEU A 294 -2.58 -4.72 15.82
N GLN A 295 -2.68 -3.46 15.39
CA GLN A 295 -2.73 -2.31 16.29
C GLN A 295 -3.58 -1.20 15.70
N THR A 296 -4.07 -0.29 16.53
CA THR A 296 -4.58 1.01 16.07
C THR A 296 -3.47 2.07 16.07
N THR A 297 -3.77 3.34 15.84
CA THR A 297 -2.76 4.40 15.91
C THR A 297 -2.18 4.54 17.32
N LYS A 298 -3.02 4.36 18.36
CA LYS A 298 -2.69 4.59 19.77
C LYS A 298 -2.62 3.32 20.63
N SER A 299 -3.05 2.16 20.12
CA SER A 299 -3.02 0.91 20.88
C SER A 299 -1.62 0.26 20.88
N MET A 300 -1.40 -0.64 21.84
CA MET A 300 -0.31 -1.60 21.75
C MET A 300 -0.60 -2.65 20.65
N PRO A 301 0.44 -3.23 20.02
CA PRO A 301 0.26 -4.34 19.09
C PRO A 301 -0.23 -5.60 19.81
N LEU A 302 -1.23 -6.25 19.23
CA LEU A 302 -1.78 -7.52 19.68
C LEU A 302 -1.47 -8.62 18.66
N PRO A 303 -0.83 -9.73 19.06
CA PRO A 303 -0.47 -10.79 18.12
C PRO A 303 -1.71 -11.54 17.62
N ILE A 304 -1.70 -11.87 16.33
CA ILE A 304 -2.64 -12.79 15.69
C ILE A 304 -1.95 -14.06 15.16
N GLN A 305 -0.62 -14.04 15.10
CA GLN A 305 0.23 -15.20 14.86
C GLN A 305 1.61 -14.93 15.46
N ASP A 306 2.11 -15.87 16.24
CA ASP A 306 3.49 -15.91 16.72
C ASP A 306 4.10 -17.25 16.35
N ASN A 307 5.25 -17.23 15.68
CA ASN A 307 5.99 -18.44 15.32
C ASN A 307 7.25 -18.61 16.18
N ASP A 308 7.36 -17.88 17.31
CA ASP A 308 8.51 -17.95 18.22
C ASP A 308 8.65 -19.33 18.91
N ASP A 309 7.64 -20.22 18.80
CA ASP A 309 7.67 -21.59 19.33
C ASP A 309 8.62 -22.56 18.57
N LEU A 310 9.17 -22.17 17.41
CA LEU A 310 10.03 -23.04 16.60
C LEU A 310 11.52 -23.02 17.01
N LYS A 311 11.90 -22.34 18.09
CA LYS A 311 13.29 -22.33 18.58
C LYS A 311 13.58 -23.29 19.74
N GLN A 312 12.56 -23.90 20.36
CA GLN A 312 12.77 -24.80 21.50
C GLN A 312 12.76 -26.29 21.13
N GLN A 313 12.67 -26.65 19.85
CA GLN A 313 12.64 -28.06 19.41
C GLN A 313 13.85 -28.48 18.56
N THR A 314 14.92 -27.68 18.52
CA THR A 314 16.15 -28.02 17.80
C THR A 314 17.39 -28.12 18.69
N ASP A 315 17.24 -27.97 20.01
CA ASP A 315 18.34 -28.07 20.99
C ASP A 315 18.12 -29.22 22.01
N GLU A 316 17.45 -30.30 21.61
CA GLU A 316 17.46 -31.61 22.32
C GLU A 316 17.83 -32.75 21.38
#